data_AF-A0A951JJH8-F1
#
_entry.id   AF-A0A951JJH8-F1
#
_cell.length_a   1.000
_cell.length_b   1.000
_cell.length_c   1.000
_cell.angle_alpha   90.00
_cell.angle_beta   90.00
_cell.angle_gamma   90.00
#
_symmetry.space_group_name_H-M   'P 1'
#
loop_
_entity.id
_entity.type
_entity.pdbx_description
1 polymer ?
#
loop_
_entity_poly.entity_id
_entity_poly.type
_entity_poly.pdbx_seq_one_letter_code
_entity_poly.pdbx_strand_id
1 'polypeptide(L)'
;MVARRLLSLLGLLVCMNVAYAATPVPSPPSIAGDSHILVDFRTGRVLAEQNADKQVDPASITKIMTSYVVFKQLESGSIALDDLVSHRFPIEKIENAFQTAHDKPPGFVKATVVFPDPQNPAR
;
A
#
# COMPACT_ATOMS: atom_id res chain seq x y z
N MET A 1 -39.40 -14.93 -55.08
CA MET A 1 -39.27 -13.64 -54.35
C MET A 1 -38.82 -13.81 -52.89
N VAL A 2 -39.29 -14.83 -52.17
CA VAL A 2 -39.00 -15.05 -50.73
C VAL A 2 -37.53 -15.38 -50.43
N ALA A 3 -36.90 -16.29 -51.19
CA ALA A 3 -35.49 -16.68 -50.98
C ALA A 3 -34.49 -15.51 -51.14
N ARG A 4 -34.80 -14.56 -52.03
CA ARG A 4 -33.96 -13.37 -52.29
C ARG A 4 -34.05 -12.36 -51.13
N ARG A 5 -35.21 -12.26 -50.48
CA ARG A 5 -35.41 -11.45 -49.26
C ARG A 5 -34.76 -12.10 -48.03
N LEU A 6 -34.78 -13.43 -47.94
CA LEU A 6 -34.10 -14.19 -46.88
C LEU A 6 -32.57 -14.05 -46.95
N LEU A 7 -31.97 -14.13 -48.15
CA LEU A 7 -30.53 -13.90 -48.32
C LEU A 7 -30.12 -12.46 -47.96
N SER A 8 -30.96 -11.46 -48.31
CA SER A 8 -30.69 -10.06 -47.94
C SER A 8 -30.76 -9.83 -46.42
N LEU A 9 -31.72 -10.46 -45.73
CA LEU A 9 -31.85 -10.39 -44.26
C LEU A 9 -30.70 -11.10 -43.55
N LEU A 10 -30.24 -12.26 -44.06
CA LEU A 10 -29.09 -12.97 -43.52
C LEU A 10 -27.79 -12.18 -43.69
N GLY A 11 -27.59 -11.53 -44.84
CA GLY A 11 -26.43 -10.65 -45.08
C GLY A 11 -26.43 -9.43 -44.16
N LEU A 12 -27.59 -8.82 -43.90
CA LEU A 12 -27.71 -7.68 -42.98
C LEU A 12 -27.41 -8.07 -41.52
N LEU A 13 -27.82 -9.26 -41.10
CA LEU A 13 -27.55 -9.80 -39.76
C LEU A 13 -26.05 -10.09 -39.54
N VAL A 14 -25.35 -10.56 -40.58
CA VAL A 14 -23.91 -10.82 -40.54
C VAL A 14 -23.12 -9.51 -40.46
N CYS A 15 -23.54 -8.45 -41.16
CA CYS A 15 -22.87 -7.14 -41.09
C CYS A 15 -23.00 -6.44 -39.73
N MET A 16 -24.07 -6.68 -38.96
CA MET A 16 -24.23 -6.07 -37.63
C MET A 16 -23.23 -6.61 -36.58
N ASN A 17 -22.61 -7.78 -36.82
CA ASN A 17 -21.68 -8.39 -35.86
C ASN A 17 -20.22 -7.92 -36.01
N VAL A 18 -19.90 -7.04 -36.98
CA VAL A 18 -18.51 -6.73 -37.34
C VAL A 18 -17.91 -5.52 -36.57
N ALA A 19 -18.68 -4.81 -35.73
CA ALA A 19 -18.24 -3.52 -35.20
C ALA A 19 -18.06 -3.43 -33.66
N TYR A 20 -17.65 -4.51 -32.99
CA TYR A 20 -17.15 -4.42 -31.60
C TYR A 20 -15.63 -4.62 -31.56
N ALA A 21 -14.88 -3.64 -32.06
CA ALA A 21 -13.43 -3.61 -31.90
C ALA A 21 -13.10 -3.30 -30.43
N ALA A 22 -12.66 -4.31 -29.69
CA ALA A 22 -12.14 -4.10 -28.33
C ALA A 22 -10.91 -3.19 -28.41
N THR A 23 -10.91 -2.10 -27.65
CA THR A 23 -9.72 -1.25 -27.51
C THR A 23 -8.61 -2.07 -26.85
N PRO A 24 -7.41 -2.18 -27.47
CA PRO A 24 -6.33 -2.97 -26.90
C PRO A 24 -5.89 -2.34 -25.57
N VAL A 25 -5.88 -3.16 -24.51
CA VAL A 25 -5.33 -2.75 -23.22
C VAL A 25 -3.80 -2.77 -23.35
N PRO A 26 -3.10 -1.66 -23.05
CA PRO A 26 -1.65 -1.64 -23.13
C PRO A 26 -1.04 -2.56 -22.07
N SER A 27 0.15 -3.08 -22.36
CA SER A 27 0.95 -3.74 -21.32
C SER A 27 1.27 -2.75 -20.19
N PRO A 28 1.38 -3.21 -18.94
CA PRO A 28 1.79 -2.36 -17.83
C PRO A 28 3.15 -1.68 -18.10
N PRO A 29 3.33 -0.42 -17.67
CA PRO A 29 4.61 0.25 -17.79
C PRO A 29 5.65 -0.40 -16.88
N SER A 30 6.93 -0.27 -17.25
CA SER A 30 8.02 -0.62 -16.33
C SER A 30 8.07 0.41 -15.19
N ILE A 31 7.99 -0.07 -13.95
CA ILE A 31 8.09 0.78 -12.75
C ILE A 31 9.47 0.63 -12.14
N ALA A 32 10.07 1.75 -11.71
CA ALA A 32 11.28 1.72 -10.91
C ALA A 32 10.94 1.27 -9.48
N GLY A 33 11.13 -0.02 -9.19
CA GLY A 33 10.92 -0.63 -7.89
C GLY A 33 10.93 -2.15 -7.97
N ASP A 34 11.34 -2.81 -6.88
CA ASP A 34 11.45 -4.28 -6.84
C ASP A 34 10.08 -4.99 -6.83
N SER A 35 9.03 -4.27 -6.42
CA SER A 35 7.67 -4.77 -6.31
C SER A 35 6.64 -3.63 -6.40
N HIS A 36 5.52 -3.87 -7.08
CA HIS A 36 4.40 -2.94 -7.15
C HIS A 36 3.07 -3.66 -7.40
N ILE A 37 1.97 -3.01 -7.06
CA ILE A 37 0.61 -3.45 -7.37
C ILE A 37 -0.28 -2.24 -7.66
N LEU A 38 -1.14 -2.34 -8.67
CA LEU A 38 -2.18 -1.37 -8.99
C LEU A 38 -3.52 -2.09 -8.97
N VAL A 39 -4.41 -1.64 -8.09
CA VAL A 39 -5.73 -2.25 -7.88
C VAL A 39 -6.82 -1.20 -8.13
N ASP A 40 -7.85 -1.57 -8.88
CA ASP A 40 -9.07 -0.78 -8.97
C ASP A 40 -9.83 -0.85 -7.63
N PHE A 41 -10.02 0.30 -6.99
CA PHE A 41 -10.62 0.38 -5.66
C PHE A 41 -12.06 -0.15 -5.62
N ARG A 42 -12.85 0.05 -6.68
CA ARG A 42 -14.28 -0.28 -6.69
C ARG A 42 -14.52 -1.78 -6.86
N THR A 43 -13.69 -2.44 -7.67
CA THR A 43 -13.87 -3.84 -8.06
C THR A 43 -12.89 -4.79 -7.38
N GLY A 44 -11.80 -4.27 -6.81
CA GLY A 44 -10.69 -5.06 -6.30
C GLY A 44 -9.85 -5.71 -7.41
N ARG A 45 -10.08 -5.35 -8.68
CA ARG A 45 -9.35 -5.93 -9.81
C ARG A 45 -7.91 -5.43 -9.83
N VAL A 46 -6.95 -6.34 -9.85
CA VAL A 46 -5.55 -6.03 -10.15
C VAL A 46 -5.42 -5.64 -11.62
N LEU A 47 -4.88 -4.44 -11.88
CA LEU A 47 -4.65 -3.90 -13.21
C LEU A 47 -3.20 -4.09 -13.68
N ALA A 48 -2.26 -4.10 -12.75
CA ALA A 48 -0.84 -4.35 -12.97
C ALA A 48 -0.18 -4.77 -11.67
N GLU A 49 0.78 -5.70 -11.73
CA GLU A 49 1.58 -6.08 -10.57
C GLU A 49 2.93 -6.66 -11.00
N GLN A 50 3.91 -6.54 -10.10
CA GLN A 50 5.19 -7.22 -10.19
C GLN A 50 5.62 -7.56 -8.77
N ASN A 51 5.91 -8.84 -8.52
CA ASN A 51 6.36 -9.34 -7.21
C ASN A 51 5.46 -8.89 -6.04
N ALA A 52 4.14 -8.76 -6.24
CA ALA A 52 3.23 -8.19 -5.24
C ALA A 52 3.17 -9.02 -3.94
N ASP A 53 3.35 -10.34 -4.02
CA ASP A 53 3.36 -11.25 -2.86
C ASP A 53 4.75 -11.44 -2.23
N LYS A 54 5.78 -10.78 -2.78
CA LYS A 54 7.14 -10.87 -2.22
C LYS A 54 7.16 -10.22 -0.84
N GLN A 55 7.66 -10.95 0.15
CA GLN A 55 7.85 -10.39 1.48
C GLN A 55 8.94 -9.31 1.46
N VAL A 56 8.61 -8.14 2.00
CA VAL A 56 9.48 -6.97 2.09
C VAL A 56 9.25 -6.28 3.43
N ASP A 57 10.27 -5.58 3.94
CA ASP A 57 10.13 -4.76 5.14
C ASP A 57 9.20 -3.57 4.87
N PRO A 58 8.04 -3.45 5.54
CA PRO A 58 7.05 -2.43 5.23
C PRO A 58 7.44 -1.02 5.72
N ALA A 59 8.43 -0.90 6.60
CA ALA A 59 8.84 0.35 7.24
C ALA A 59 7.62 1.17 7.72
N SER A 60 7.48 2.42 7.29
CA SER A 60 6.37 3.29 7.70
C SER A 60 4.99 2.87 7.16
N ILE A 61 4.90 1.98 6.16
CA ILE A 61 3.62 1.46 5.65
C ILE A 61 2.87 0.69 6.75
N THR A 62 3.57 0.12 7.73
CA THR A 62 2.97 -0.51 8.92
C THR A 62 1.96 0.39 9.64
N LYS A 63 2.13 1.72 9.58
CA LYS A 63 1.19 2.67 10.18
C LYS A 63 -0.22 2.55 9.62
N ILE A 64 -0.39 2.07 8.38
CA ILE A 64 -1.72 1.79 7.81
C ILE A 64 -2.47 0.77 8.65
N MET A 65 -1.81 -0.33 9.07
CA MET A 65 -2.42 -1.33 9.93
C MET A 65 -2.70 -0.79 11.34
N THR A 66 -1.80 0.02 11.88
CA THR A 66 -2.02 0.70 13.18
C THR A 66 -3.26 1.58 13.13
N SER A 67 -3.39 2.43 12.10
CA SER A 67 -4.57 3.28 11.90
C SER A 67 -5.83 2.45 11.65
N TYR A 68 -5.75 1.35 10.90
CA TYR A 68 -6.87 0.45 10.66
C TYR A 68 -7.45 -0.09 11.97
N VAL A 69 -6.58 -0.56 12.89
CA VAL A 69 -7.02 -1.04 14.21
C VAL A 69 -7.69 0.09 15.00
N VAL A 70 -7.10 1.29 15.04
CA VAL A 70 -7.69 2.44 15.74
C VAL A 70 -9.08 2.78 15.19
N PHE A 71 -9.22 2.87 13.86
CA PHE A 71 -10.51 3.16 13.23
C PHE A 71 -11.56 2.07 13.47
N LYS A 72 -11.14 0.79 13.54
CA LYS A 72 -12.05 -0.30 13.91
C LYS A 72 -12.55 -0.20 15.34
N GLN A 73 -11.72 0.29 16.26
CA GLN A 73 -12.13 0.50 17.65
C GLN A 73 -13.03 1.72 17.81
N LEU A 74 -12.82 2.77 17.02
CA LEU A 74 -13.72 3.91 16.93
C LEU A 74 -15.08 3.50 16.33
N GLU A 75 -15.08 2.76 15.22
CA GLU A 75 -16.30 2.26 14.57
C GLU A 75 -17.12 1.35 15.49
N SER A 76 -16.45 0.53 16.32
CA SER A 76 -17.13 -0.35 17.27
C SER A 76 -17.59 0.36 18.56
N GLY A 77 -17.21 1.62 18.76
CA GLY A 77 -17.48 2.37 19.99
C GLY A 77 -16.65 1.90 21.20
N SER A 78 -15.60 1.12 20.98
CA SER A 78 -14.68 0.67 22.05
C SER A 78 -13.79 1.79 22.58
N ILE A 79 -13.54 2.81 21.75
CA ILE A 79 -12.85 4.06 22.11
C ILE A 79 -13.59 5.23 21.44
N ALA A 80 -13.43 6.43 21.99
CA ALA A 80 -13.93 7.68 21.44
C ALA A 80 -12.77 8.63 21.06
N LEU A 81 -13.04 9.60 20.17
CA LEU A 81 -12.03 10.57 19.73
C LEU A 81 -11.59 11.52 20.85
N ASP A 82 -12.46 11.74 21.83
CA ASP A 82 -12.27 12.59 23.00
C ASP A 82 -11.82 11.82 24.26
N ASP A 83 -11.56 10.51 24.13
CA ASP A 83 -11.00 9.72 25.22
C ASP A 83 -9.64 10.28 25.66
N LEU A 84 -9.48 10.44 26.97
CA LEU A 84 -8.20 10.82 27.55
C LEU A 84 -7.24 9.63 27.53
N VAL A 85 -6.08 9.82 26.89
CA VAL A 85 -5.01 8.82 26.86
C VAL A 85 -3.99 9.10 27.95
N SER A 86 -3.77 8.12 28.84
CA SER A 86 -2.72 8.19 29.85
C SER A 86 -1.35 7.84 29.26
N HIS A 87 -0.32 8.57 29.66
CA HIS A 87 1.04 8.33 29.22
C HIS A 87 1.85 7.71 30.36
N ARG A 88 2.74 6.75 30.06
CA ARG A 88 3.61 6.13 31.05
C ARG A 88 4.60 7.12 31.67
N PHE A 89 5.00 8.14 30.91
CA PHE A 89 5.99 9.13 31.30
C PHE A 89 5.37 10.52 31.40
N PRO A 90 5.93 11.43 32.22
CA PRO A 90 5.56 12.84 32.21
C PRO A 90 5.65 13.43 30.81
N ILE A 91 4.71 14.32 30.45
CA ILE A 91 4.60 14.93 29.12
C ILE A 91 5.91 15.63 28.72
N GLU A 92 6.53 16.36 29.66
CA GLU A 92 7.82 17.03 29.46
C GLU A 92 8.92 16.06 28.98
N LYS A 93 8.97 14.82 29.52
CA LYS A 93 9.97 13.83 29.09
C LYS A 93 9.69 13.33 27.67
N ILE A 94 8.42 13.22 27.31
CA ILE A 94 7.98 12.79 25.97
C ILE A 94 8.32 13.87 24.94
N GLU A 95 8.00 15.13 25.23
CA GLU A 95 8.30 16.27 24.37
C GLU A 95 9.81 16.40 24.11
N ASN A 96 10.63 16.31 25.16
CA ASN A 96 12.09 16.33 25.04
C ASN A 96 12.63 15.17 24.17
N ALA A 97 12.03 13.97 24.26
CA ALA A 97 12.42 12.82 23.45
C ALA A 97 12.08 13.03 21.96
N PHE A 98 10.96 13.67 21.64
CA PHE A 98 10.60 14.00 20.26
C PHE A 98 11.51 15.11 19.70
N GLN A 99 11.81 16.14 20.49
CA GLN A 99 12.71 17.23 20.07
C GLN A 99 14.11 16.71 19.74
N THR A 100 14.69 15.86 20.59
CA THR A 100 16.02 15.26 20.35
C THR A 100 16.07 14.31 19.15
N ALA A 101 14.93 13.73 18.75
CA ALA A 101 14.82 12.93 17.53
C ALA A 101 14.76 13.81 16.25
N HIS A 102 14.20 15.02 16.36
CA HIS A 102 14.05 15.96 15.26
C HIS A 102 15.32 16.82 15.07
N ASP A 103 15.85 17.34 16.17
CA ASP A 103 17.04 18.18 16.23
C ASP A 103 18.17 17.36 16.86
N LYS A 104 18.83 16.55 16.03
CA LYS A 104 19.99 15.75 16.46
C LYS A 104 21.09 16.70 16.92
N PRO A 105 21.42 16.77 18.22
CA PRO A 105 22.50 17.62 18.67
C PRO A 105 23.83 17.21 18.01
N PRO A 106 24.80 18.12 17.87
CA PRO A 106 26.14 17.76 17.40
C PRO A 106 26.69 16.57 18.21
N GLY A 107 27.00 15.46 17.53
CA GLY A 107 27.48 14.22 18.17
C GLY A 107 26.40 13.20 18.55
N PHE A 108 25.14 13.38 18.15
CA PHE A 108 24.09 12.38 18.40
C PHE A 108 24.37 11.03 17.70
N VAL A 109 24.54 9.97 18.48
CA VAL A 109 24.68 8.59 18.00
C VAL A 109 23.43 7.79 18.37
N LYS A 110 22.71 7.27 17.37
CA LYS A 110 21.43 6.57 17.54
C LYS A 110 21.57 5.25 18.33
N ALA A 111 22.71 4.58 18.18
CA ALA A 111 23.16 3.45 18.99
C ALA A 111 24.65 3.24 18.73
N THR A 112 25.45 3.02 19.77
CA THR A 112 26.83 2.56 19.64
C THR A 112 26.86 1.07 19.88
N VAL A 113 27.15 0.28 18.84
CA VAL A 113 27.46 -1.14 19.00
C VAL A 113 28.95 -1.25 19.27
N VAL A 114 29.32 -1.63 20.49
CA VAL A 114 30.70 -1.96 20.84
C VAL A 114 30.87 -3.46 20.61
N PHE A 115 31.69 -3.83 19.64
CA PHE A 115 32.13 -5.22 19.50
C PHE A 115 33.21 -5.51 20.55
N PRO A 116 33.16 -6.67 21.22
CA PRO A 116 34.23 -7.08 22.14
C PRO A 116 35.57 -7.10 21.40
N ASP A 117 36.62 -6.58 22.03
CA ASP A 117 37.98 -6.67 21.51
C ASP A 117 38.36 -8.16 21.37
N PRO A 118 38.72 -8.64 20.16
CA PRO A 118 39.17 -10.02 19.97
C PRO A 118 40.35 -10.40 20.85
N GLN A 119 41.15 -9.42 21.29
CA GLN A 119 42.29 -9.62 22.17
C GLN A 119 41.95 -9.47 23.67
N ASN A 120 40.75 -8.99 24.01
CA ASN A 120 40.30 -8.88 25.40
C ASN A 120 38.77 -9.01 25.52
N PRO A 121 38.23 -10.24 25.50
CA PRO A 121 36.79 -10.50 25.43
C PRO A 121 36.03 -10.30 26.76
N ALA A 122 36.67 -9.82 27.82
CA ALA A 122 36.13 -9.79 29.18
C ALA A 122 35.84 -8.38 29.73
N ARG A 123 35.66 -7.38 28.87
CA ARG A 123 35.18 -6.04 29.29
C ARG A 123 33.83 -5.70 28.70
#